data_AF-M2XVZ2-F1
#
_entry.id   AF-M2XVZ2-F1
#
_cell.length_a   1.000
_cell.length_b   1.000
_cell.length_c   1.000
_cell.angle_alpha   90.00
_cell.angle_beta   90.00
_cell.angle_gamma   90.00
#
_symmetry.space_group_name_H-M   'P 1'
#
loop_
_entity.id
_entity.type
_entity.pdbx_description
1 polymer ?
#
loop_
_entity_poly.entity_id
_entity_poly.type
_entity_poly.pdbx_seq_one_letter_code
_entity_poly.pdbx_strand_id
1 'polypeptide(L)'
;MSQEVGASAEAEPELDQDVQELGPAEQRRRRRLRRSLWTWLIVVVLLISAGGTALNWFMVDRDPEEPVEDWLDAMVDGRSRQALALFGDSRGGTGAESMPNAAYRQAEGRISSWEIVDVQRDGDRAQVTASVRWPDGQVPEGAEQGEEHTWSVHQVRRTGPLNDSWEMDGVDASTLTVAAPGNRDLSINGERIGLDPEDRTVADGAGGKWQWEALPGRFAVDLPEGNDYVLAKPIDPAEVLLGDPQPQEVVVELEPSPQLWAEVDQEIVRSVESCMDSTSVSPDACPASRRWAEGGVPRADAADNAKIEVPESGLKAPKAGAEISEVEWELVSQPPLWLVAEEDSGSQLDWVADETAQAEARLSYLEDGKRVEEIVSFPVHVDVTSDGRDAEIDVALR
;
A
#
# COMPACT_ATOMS: atom_id res chain seq x y z
N MET A 1 91.83 15.95 68.85
CA MET A 1 91.89 16.21 67.40
C MET A 1 90.45 16.44 66.97
N SER A 2 89.99 17.68 67.17
CA SER A 2 89.77 18.68 66.12
C SER A 2 88.42 18.42 65.46
N GLN A 3 87.34 19.12 65.82
CA GLN A 3 87.00 20.49 65.36
C GLN A 3 86.81 20.44 63.84
N GLU A 4 85.60 20.57 63.29
CA GLU A 4 84.81 21.80 63.09
C GLU A 4 83.30 21.45 63.11
N VAL A 5 82.40 22.15 63.82
CA VAL A 5 81.95 23.55 63.70
C VAL A 5 81.33 23.87 62.34
N GLY A 6 80.02 24.16 62.36
CA GLY A 6 79.27 24.65 61.23
C GLY A 6 77.82 24.94 61.59
N ALA A 7 77.61 25.80 62.59
CA ALA A 7 76.31 26.43 62.83
C ALA A 7 76.28 27.75 62.04
N SER A 8 75.21 28.01 61.30
CA SER A 8 74.76 29.36 60.98
C SER A 8 73.25 29.33 60.81
N ALA A 9 72.61 30.08 61.71
CA ALA A 9 71.20 30.41 61.73
C ALA A 9 70.94 31.64 60.83
N GLU A 10 69.64 31.93 60.67
CA GLU A 10 69.04 33.17 60.14
C GLU A 10 69.12 33.33 58.60
N ALA A 11 68.08 33.71 57.88
CA ALA A 11 66.89 34.47 58.25
C ALA A 11 65.71 34.11 57.31
N GLU A 12 64.50 34.09 57.87
CA GLU A 12 63.30 34.45 57.11
C GLU A 12 63.34 35.96 56.85
N PRO A 13 63.00 36.41 55.63
CA PRO A 13 62.33 37.68 55.46
C PRO A 13 60.96 37.48 54.80
N GLU A 14 59.97 37.99 55.53
CA GLU A 14 58.80 38.75 55.11
C GLU A 14 58.19 38.51 53.72
N LEU A 15 56.87 38.27 53.78
CA LEU A 15 55.90 38.51 52.71
C LEU A 15 56.22 39.78 51.94
N ASP A 16 56.50 39.63 50.64
CA ASP A 16 56.17 40.63 49.64
C ASP A 16 55.22 39.97 48.63
N GLN A 17 53.91 40.11 48.89
CA GLN A 17 52.90 39.81 47.88
C GLN A 17 52.88 40.97 46.87
N ASP A 18 53.85 40.96 45.97
CA ASP A 18 53.71 41.63 44.69
C ASP A 18 52.59 40.92 43.91
N VAL A 19 51.36 41.41 44.08
CA VAL A 19 50.30 41.20 43.10
C VAL A 19 50.70 42.01 41.88
N GLN A 20 51.63 41.48 41.08
CA GLN A 20 51.76 41.85 39.69
C GLN A 20 50.42 41.51 39.03
N GLU A 21 49.61 42.55 38.80
CA GLU A 21 48.54 42.49 37.82
C GLU A 21 49.16 42.01 36.50
N LEU A 22 49.01 40.70 36.23
CA LEU A 22 49.35 40.09 34.95
C LEU A 22 48.76 40.97 33.85
N GLY A 23 49.64 41.62 33.09
CA GLY A 23 49.23 42.50 32.00
C GLY A 23 48.27 41.77 31.05
N PRO A 24 47.39 42.50 30.34
CA PRO A 24 46.35 41.91 29.50
C PRO A 24 46.89 40.94 28.43
N ALA A 25 48.18 41.03 28.09
CA ALA A 25 48.87 40.10 27.18
C ALA A 25 49.14 38.71 27.81
N GLU A 26 49.56 38.63 29.08
CA GLU A 26 49.82 37.34 29.75
C GLU A 26 48.54 36.64 30.17
N GLN A 27 47.50 37.38 30.55
CA GLN A 27 46.17 36.81 30.80
C GLN A 27 45.56 36.21 29.52
N ARG A 28 45.76 36.85 28.36
CA ARG A 28 45.33 36.31 27.06
C ARG A 28 46.12 35.04 26.69
N ARG A 29 47.42 34.99 26.96
CA ARG A 29 48.26 33.81 26.70
C ARG A 29 47.89 32.63 27.63
N ARG A 30 47.66 32.88 28.92
CA ARG A 30 47.21 31.88 29.89
C ARG A 30 45.79 31.36 29.59
N ARG A 31 44.88 32.24 29.14
CA ARG A 31 43.53 31.84 28.68
C ARG A 31 43.57 31.03 27.38
N ARG A 32 44.47 31.36 26.44
CA ARG A 32 44.68 30.56 25.21
C ARG A 32 45.31 29.20 25.50
N LEU A 33 46.29 29.14 26.38
CA LEU A 33 46.91 27.87 26.81
C LEU A 33 45.93 27.01 27.61
N ARG A 34 45.18 27.58 28.55
CA ARG A 34 44.10 26.87 29.25
C ARG A 34 43.03 26.37 28.30
N ARG A 35 42.58 27.19 27.35
CA ARG A 35 41.61 26.74 26.33
C ARG A 35 42.20 25.61 25.50
N SER A 36 43.41 25.73 24.98
CA SER A 36 44.07 24.70 24.18
C SER A 36 44.26 23.38 24.94
N LEU A 37 44.64 23.44 26.22
CA LEU A 37 44.75 22.26 27.09
C LEU A 37 43.38 21.63 27.37
N TRP A 38 42.34 22.45 27.55
CA TRP A 38 40.98 21.97 27.73
C TRP A 38 40.43 21.32 26.46
N THR A 39 40.71 21.89 25.28
CA THR A 39 40.35 21.28 24.00
C THR A 39 41.06 19.95 23.81
N TRP A 40 42.35 19.87 24.15
CA TRP A 40 43.11 18.61 24.06
C TRP A 40 42.60 17.55 25.03
N LEU A 41 42.24 17.95 26.26
CA LEU A 41 41.67 17.04 27.24
C LEU A 41 40.29 16.52 26.80
N ILE A 42 39.43 17.37 26.22
CA ILE A 42 38.15 16.95 25.63
C ILE A 42 38.41 15.97 24.47
N VAL A 43 39.36 16.25 23.58
CA VAL A 43 39.67 15.37 22.45
C VAL A 43 40.18 14.02 22.94
N VAL A 44 41.05 13.98 23.95
CA VAL A 44 41.56 12.72 24.53
C VAL A 44 40.45 11.96 25.24
N VAL A 45 39.59 12.63 26.01
CA VAL A 45 38.44 11.99 26.64
C VAL A 45 37.48 11.45 25.58
N LEU A 46 37.17 12.22 24.53
CA LEU A 46 36.34 11.73 23.42
C LEU A 46 36.99 10.56 22.68
N LEU A 47 38.30 10.56 22.49
CA LEU A 47 39.02 9.45 21.84
C LEU A 47 39.09 8.20 22.72
N ILE A 48 39.23 8.35 24.04
CA ILE A 48 39.24 7.22 24.98
C ILE A 48 37.82 6.71 25.21
N SER A 49 36.80 7.58 25.26
CA SER A 49 35.41 7.17 25.35
C SER A 49 34.96 6.52 24.04
N ALA A 50 35.16 7.15 22.89
CA ALA A 50 34.82 6.55 21.59
C ALA A 50 35.66 5.30 21.30
N GLY A 51 36.97 5.34 21.59
CA GLY A 51 37.87 4.20 21.42
C GLY A 51 37.59 3.06 22.40
N GLY A 52 37.27 3.35 23.66
CA GLY A 52 36.91 2.35 24.65
C GLY A 52 35.56 1.70 24.36
N THR A 53 34.57 2.47 23.88
CA THR A 53 33.26 1.93 23.48
C THR A 53 33.36 1.11 22.20
N ALA A 54 34.15 1.57 21.21
CA ALA A 54 34.39 0.82 19.98
C ALA A 54 35.18 -0.47 20.25
N LEU A 55 36.29 -0.40 20.99
CA LEU A 55 37.10 -1.59 21.30
C LEU A 55 36.34 -2.63 22.13
N ASN A 56 35.45 -2.20 23.03
CA ASN A 56 34.58 -3.12 23.76
C ASN A 56 33.55 -3.78 22.83
N TRP A 57 32.93 -3.03 21.91
CA TRP A 57 32.00 -3.59 20.92
C TRP A 57 32.68 -4.58 19.96
N PHE A 58 33.96 -4.39 19.65
CA PHE A 58 34.75 -5.30 18.82
C PHE A 58 35.41 -6.47 19.58
N MET A 59 35.34 -6.53 20.91
CA MET A 59 36.05 -7.54 21.73
C MET A 59 35.16 -8.38 22.66
N VAL A 60 33.86 -8.13 22.73
CA VAL A 60 32.93 -9.01 23.47
C VAL A 60 32.61 -10.24 22.62
N ASP A 61 32.84 -11.44 23.16
CA ASP A 61 32.32 -12.68 22.61
C ASP A 61 30.80 -12.58 22.54
N ARG A 62 30.22 -12.71 21.35
CA ARG A 62 28.77 -12.71 21.21
C ARG A 62 28.19 -14.01 21.75
N ASP A 63 27.13 -13.88 22.54
CA ASP A 63 26.45 -15.02 23.14
C ASP A 63 25.53 -15.69 22.09
N PRO A 64 25.33 -17.03 22.15
CA PRO A 64 24.49 -17.75 21.19
C PRO A 64 23.02 -17.31 21.18
N GLU A 65 22.53 -16.72 22.27
CA GLU A 65 21.18 -16.18 22.37
C GLU A 65 20.94 -14.88 21.58
N GLU A 66 21.95 -14.01 21.40
CA GLU A 66 21.83 -12.67 20.78
C GLU A 66 21.01 -12.65 19.48
N PRO A 67 21.23 -13.53 18.47
CA PRO A 67 20.44 -13.49 17.24
C PRO A 67 18.96 -13.89 17.45
N VAL A 68 18.67 -14.75 18.43
CA VAL A 68 17.28 -15.14 18.77
C VAL A 68 16.58 -13.99 19.50
N GLU A 69 17.28 -13.33 20.42
CA GLU A 69 16.78 -12.13 21.11
C GLU A 69 16.44 -11.02 20.11
N ASP A 70 17.36 -10.71 19.19
CA ASP A 70 17.17 -9.69 18.15
C ASP A 70 15.96 -9.99 17.25
N TRP A 71 15.77 -11.26 16.88
CA TRP A 71 14.63 -11.69 16.05
C TRP A 71 13.30 -11.59 16.81
N LEU A 72 13.24 -12.09 18.05
CA LEU A 72 12.06 -12.01 18.90
C LEU A 72 11.69 -10.54 19.22
N ASP A 73 12.67 -9.69 19.52
CA ASP A 73 12.46 -8.25 19.71
C ASP A 73 11.95 -7.57 18.43
N ALA A 74 12.47 -7.95 17.27
CA ALA A 74 11.96 -7.45 16.01
C ALA A 74 10.50 -7.87 15.76
N MET A 75 10.09 -9.08 16.17
CA MET A 75 8.69 -9.50 16.10
C MET A 75 7.78 -8.71 17.04
N VAL A 76 8.20 -8.54 18.30
CA VAL A 76 7.47 -7.73 19.30
C VAL A 76 7.29 -6.30 18.79
N ASP A 77 8.36 -5.68 18.31
CA ASP A 77 8.36 -4.30 17.81
C ASP A 77 7.72 -4.14 16.41
N GLY A 78 7.29 -5.23 15.78
CA GLY A 78 6.67 -5.26 14.45
C GLY A 78 7.62 -4.78 13.35
N ARG A 79 8.90 -5.10 13.49
CA ARG A 79 9.99 -4.80 12.54
C ARG A 79 10.25 -5.98 11.61
N SER A 80 9.25 -6.34 10.78
CA SER A 80 9.31 -7.53 9.92
C SER A 80 10.53 -7.56 9.00
N ARG A 81 10.82 -6.46 8.31
CA ARG A 81 11.98 -6.37 7.42
C ARG A 81 13.31 -6.54 8.17
N GLN A 82 13.42 -6.02 9.38
CA GLN A 82 14.64 -6.17 10.17
C GLN A 82 14.78 -7.60 10.65
N ALA A 83 13.71 -8.22 11.15
CA ALA A 83 13.72 -9.62 11.57
C ALA A 83 14.17 -10.54 10.44
N LEU A 84 13.66 -10.32 9.21
CA LEU A 84 14.01 -11.11 8.02
C LEU A 84 15.41 -10.76 7.47
N ALA A 85 15.90 -9.53 7.67
CA ALA A 85 17.24 -9.12 7.25
C ALA A 85 18.38 -9.64 8.14
N LEU A 86 18.07 -10.22 9.31
CA LEU A 86 19.06 -10.91 10.15
C LEU A 86 19.58 -12.21 9.47
N PHE A 87 18.99 -12.61 8.35
CA PHE A 87 19.36 -13.79 7.57
C PHE A 87 20.27 -13.42 6.39
N GLY A 88 21.33 -14.21 6.20
CA GLY A 88 22.41 -13.95 5.26
C GLY A 88 22.06 -14.05 3.78
N ASP A 89 20.82 -14.44 3.42
CA ASP A 89 20.34 -14.35 2.05
C ASP A 89 19.45 -13.11 1.89
N SER A 90 19.86 -12.20 1.00
CA SER A 90 19.23 -10.88 0.82
C SER A 90 17.85 -10.93 0.15
N ARG A 91 17.26 -12.14 0.08
CA ARG A 91 15.92 -12.46 -0.42
C ARG A 91 15.04 -13.20 0.61
N GLY A 92 15.39 -13.16 1.90
CA GLY A 92 14.62 -13.84 2.93
C GLY A 92 14.59 -15.36 2.78
N GLY A 93 13.88 -16.07 3.64
CA GLY A 93 13.81 -17.54 3.62
C GLY A 93 13.03 -18.09 2.43
N THR A 94 12.10 -17.29 1.87
CA THR A 94 11.14 -17.72 0.84
C THR A 94 11.35 -17.12 -0.55
N GLY A 95 12.19 -16.08 -0.70
CA GLY A 95 12.38 -15.37 -1.95
C GLY A 95 11.33 -14.30 -2.26
N ALA A 96 10.32 -14.13 -1.40
CA ALA A 96 9.26 -13.12 -1.50
C ALA A 96 9.69 -11.76 -0.92
N GLU A 97 8.95 -10.69 -1.22
CA GLU A 97 9.21 -9.39 -0.58
C GLU A 97 8.85 -9.46 0.91
N SER A 98 9.69 -8.92 1.78
CA SER A 98 9.34 -8.83 3.20
C SER A 98 8.08 -7.98 3.42
N MET A 99 7.11 -8.52 4.17
CA MET A 99 5.90 -7.81 4.59
C MET A 99 6.25 -6.41 5.14
N PRO A 100 5.57 -5.32 4.71
CA PRO A 100 5.84 -4.00 5.23
C PRO A 100 5.66 -3.92 6.75
N ASN A 101 6.61 -3.29 7.45
CA ASN A 101 6.56 -3.17 8.91
C ASN A 101 5.27 -2.51 9.42
N ALA A 102 4.66 -1.62 8.64
CA ALA A 102 3.41 -0.97 9.02
C ALA A 102 2.25 -1.97 9.08
N ALA A 103 2.07 -2.77 8.04
CA ALA A 103 1.08 -3.86 8.00
C ALA A 103 1.36 -4.90 9.10
N TYR A 104 2.63 -5.27 9.32
CA TYR A 104 2.97 -6.26 10.35
C TYR A 104 2.73 -5.74 11.77
N ARG A 105 3.04 -4.47 12.08
CA ARG A 105 2.73 -3.89 13.41
C ARG A 105 1.25 -3.98 13.77
N GLN A 106 0.37 -3.90 12.78
CA GLN A 106 -1.07 -3.95 12.95
C GLN A 106 -1.62 -5.39 12.96
N ALA A 107 -0.78 -6.39 12.69
CA ALA A 107 -1.18 -7.79 12.77
C ALA A 107 -1.56 -8.16 14.21
N GLU A 108 -2.70 -8.82 14.35
CA GLU A 108 -3.15 -9.45 15.59
C GLU A 108 -2.39 -10.77 15.81
N GLY A 109 -2.44 -11.30 17.03
CA GLY A 109 -1.84 -12.62 17.33
C GLY A 109 -0.31 -12.65 17.29
N ARG A 110 0.35 -11.49 17.25
CA ARG A 110 1.81 -11.39 17.42
C ARG A 110 2.21 -11.64 18.87
N ILE A 111 3.44 -12.10 19.08
CA ILE A 111 4.02 -12.16 20.41
C ILE A 111 4.13 -10.75 21.01
N SER A 112 3.83 -10.61 22.30
CA SER A 112 3.95 -9.36 23.06
C SER A 112 5.21 -9.30 23.92
N SER A 113 5.74 -10.46 24.31
CA SER A 113 6.96 -10.57 25.11
C SER A 113 7.53 -11.98 25.02
N TRP A 114 8.81 -12.12 25.33
CA TRP A 114 9.50 -13.39 25.38
C TRP A 114 10.48 -13.43 26.57
N GLU A 115 10.93 -14.61 26.94
CA GLU A 115 11.94 -14.85 27.97
C GLU A 115 12.77 -16.08 27.61
N ILE A 116 14.09 -15.96 27.55
CA ILE A 116 14.98 -17.11 27.30
C ILE A 116 14.99 -17.97 28.56
N VAL A 117 14.65 -19.25 28.41
CA VAL A 117 14.52 -20.20 29.52
C VAL A 117 15.62 -21.26 29.53
N ASP A 118 16.22 -21.56 28.37
CA ASP A 118 17.33 -22.52 28.25
C ASP A 118 18.28 -22.18 27.09
N VAL A 119 19.56 -22.50 27.27
CA VAL A 119 20.60 -22.37 26.24
C VAL A 119 21.51 -23.59 26.31
N GLN A 120 21.45 -24.45 25.30
CA GLN A 120 22.27 -25.64 25.17
C GLN A 120 23.32 -25.46 24.09
N ARG A 121 24.56 -25.21 24.50
CA ARG A 121 25.69 -25.03 23.57
C ARG A 121 26.46 -26.33 23.35
N ASP A 122 26.68 -26.67 22.09
CA ASP A 122 27.56 -27.75 21.64
C ASP A 122 28.57 -27.22 20.61
N GLY A 123 29.75 -26.81 21.10
CA GLY A 123 30.82 -26.30 20.25
C GLY A 123 30.46 -25.01 19.51
N ASP A 124 30.34 -25.12 18.19
CA ASP A 124 29.98 -24.05 17.25
C ASP A 124 28.48 -24.01 16.92
N ARG A 125 27.66 -24.76 17.66
CA ARG A 125 26.20 -24.74 17.60
C ARG A 125 25.59 -24.52 18.98
N ALA A 126 24.39 -23.97 19.01
CA ALA A 126 23.58 -23.94 20.21
C ALA A 126 22.09 -24.10 19.88
N GLN A 127 21.33 -24.57 20.85
CA GLN A 127 19.87 -24.51 20.87
C GLN A 127 19.46 -23.51 21.94
N VAL A 128 18.61 -22.57 21.56
CA VAL A 128 18.13 -21.48 22.42
C VAL A 128 16.63 -21.63 22.55
N THR A 129 16.15 -21.81 23.77
CA THR A 129 14.72 -21.98 24.07
C THR A 129 14.17 -20.74 24.74
N ALA A 130 13.07 -20.20 24.22
CA ALA A 130 12.35 -19.07 24.84
C ALA A 130 10.89 -19.43 25.11
N SER A 131 10.38 -18.94 26.24
CA SER A 131 8.95 -18.88 26.53
C SER A 131 8.37 -17.61 25.92
N VAL A 132 7.33 -17.73 25.10
CA VAL A 132 6.68 -16.61 24.41
C VAL A 132 5.29 -16.33 24.99
N ARG A 133 4.87 -15.08 24.97
CA ARG A 133 3.55 -14.64 25.45
C ARG A 133 2.85 -13.79 24.40
N TRP A 134 1.52 -13.88 24.38
CA TRP A 134 0.66 -13.11 23.49
C TRP A 134 -0.15 -12.08 24.27
N PRO A 135 -0.62 -11.00 23.60
CA PRO A 135 -1.63 -10.13 24.17
C PRO A 135 -2.87 -10.91 24.62
N ASP A 136 -3.52 -10.42 25.68
CA ASP A 136 -4.75 -11.02 26.19
C ASP A 136 -5.82 -11.13 25.08
N GLY A 137 -6.39 -12.33 24.92
CA GLY A 137 -7.41 -12.61 23.91
C GLY A 137 -6.89 -12.79 22.48
N GLN A 138 -5.57 -12.74 22.26
CA GLN A 138 -4.94 -12.91 20.95
C GLN A 138 -3.97 -14.10 20.92
N VAL A 139 -4.25 -15.14 21.72
CA VAL A 139 -3.51 -16.40 21.64
C VAL A 139 -3.93 -17.12 20.35
N PRO A 140 -3.00 -17.44 19.44
CA PRO A 140 -3.28 -18.21 18.23
C PRO A 140 -3.99 -19.53 18.52
N GLU A 141 -4.77 -20.03 17.57
CA GLU A 141 -5.44 -21.32 17.76
C GLU A 141 -4.40 -22.45 17.92
N GLY A 142 -4.52 -23.22 19.01
CA GLY A 142 -3.59 -24.30 19.32
C GLY A 142 -2.33 -23.88 20.08
N ALA A 143 -2.12 -22.59 20.33
CA ALA A 143 -1.03 -22.08 21.18
C ALA A 143 -1.48 -21.90 22.64
N GLU A 144 -0.51 -21.89 23.56
CA GLU A 144 -0.74 -21.64 24.99
C GLU A 144 0.14 -20.48 25.51
N GLN A 145 -0.39 -19.68 26.44
CA GLN A 145 0.38 -18.61 27.08
C GLN A 145 1.65 -19.16 27.74
N GLY A 146 2.82 -18.63 27.36
CA GLY A 146 4.10 -19.05 27.92
C GLY A 146 4.67 -20.32 27.31
N GLU A 147 4.14 -20.82 26.18
CA GLU A 147 4.72 -21.98 25.51
C GLU A 147 6.19 -21.74 25.09
N GLU A 148 6.95 -22.83 25.09
CA GLU A 148 8.39 -22.82 24.83
C GLU A 148 8.67 -23.19 23.37
N HIS A 149 9.48 -22.37 22.70
CA HIS A 149 9.96 -22.60 21.33
C HIS A 149 11.48 -22.64 21.34
N THR A 150 12.07 -23.50 20.50
CA THR A 150 13.51 -23.72 20.45
C THR A 150 14.06 -23.44 19.06
N TRP A 151 15.02 -22.54 18.97
CA TRP A 151 15.73 -22.21 17.73
C TRP A 151 17.15 -22.72 17.76
N SER A 152 17.65 -23.15 16.60
CA SER A 152 19.04 -23.57 16.42
C SER A 152 19.86 -22.41 15.87
N VAL A 153 21.05 -22.21 16.42
CA VAL A 153 22.01 -21.19 16.00
C VAL A 153 23.37 -21.82 15.75
N HIS A 154 24.15 -21.22 14.86
CA HIS A 154 25.53 -21.62 14.59
C HIS A 154 26.49 -20.45 14.60
N GLN A 155 27.74 -20.73 14.96
CA GLN A 155 28.81 -19.75 15.02
C GLN A 155 29.41 -19.54 13.62
N VAL A 156 29.26 -18.34 13.08
CA VAL A 156 29.89 -17.88 11.86
C VAL A 156 31.21 -17.22 12.17
N ARG A 157 32.30 -17.87 11.75
CA ARG A 157 33.65 -17.37 11.95
C ARG A 157 33.96 -16.22 11.01
N ARG A 158 34.30 -15.06 11.54
CA ARG A 158 34.67 -13.89 10.73
C ARG A 158 36.19 -13.79 10.62
N THR A 159 36.69 -13.39 9.44
CA THR A 159 38.12 -13.18 9.21
C THR A 159 38.47 -11.70 9.33
N GLY A 160 39.51 -11.37 10.11
CA GLY A 160 39.96 -9.98 10.35
C GLY A 160 39.87 -9.56 11.82
N PRO A 161 39.82 -8.26 12.14
CA PRO A 161 39.67 -7.76 13.52
C PRO A 161 38.23 -7.86 14.05
N LEU A 162 37.36 -8.64 13.40
CA LEU A 162 35.95 -8.81 13.75
C LEU A 162 35.77 -10.12 14.50
N ASN A 163 34.96 -10.11 15.55
CA ASN A 163 34.64 -11.32 16.31
C ASN A 163 33.75 -12.28 15.51
N ASP A 164 33.80 -13.54 15.91
CA ASP A 164 32.83 -14.55 15.51
C ASP A 164 31.41 -14.08 15.89
N SER A 165 30.44 -14.34 15.03
CA SER A 165 29.03 -14.02 15.25
C SER A 165 28.20 -15.29 15.32
N TRP A 166 27.07 -15.25 16.01
CA TRP A 166 26.06 -16.31 15.92
C TRP A 166 24.99 -15.92 14.91
N GLU A 167 24.51 -16.90 14.15
CA GLU A 167 23.43 -16.73 13.18
C GLU A 167 22.40 -17.84 13.41
N MET A 168 21.11 -17.52 13.28
CA MET A 168 20.02 -18.51 13.36
C MET A 168 20.02 -19.40 12.12
N ASP A 169 19.77 -20.70 12.31
CA ASP A 169 19.69 -21.69 11.23
C ASP A 169 18.43 -21.48 10.36
N GLY A 170 17.40 -20.85 10.91
CA GLY A 170 16.16 -20.50 10.23
C GLY A 170 15.23 -19.70 11.14
N VAL A 171 14.15 -19.19 10.56
CA VAL A 171 13.09 -18.49 11.30
C VAL A 171 11.73 -19.04 10.97
N ASP A 172 10.83 -18.83 11.92
CA ASP A 172 9.42 -19.06 11.71
C ASP A 172 8.89 -17.92 10.84
N ALA A 173 8.90 -18.12 9.53
CA ALA A 173 8.32 -17.22 8.55
C ALA A 173 7.67 -18.04 7.44
N SER A 174 6.60 -17.53 6.85
CA SER A 174 5.96 -18.15 5.69
C SER A 174 5.61 -17.12 4.64
N THR A 175 5.01 -17.57 3.54
CA THR A 175 4.54 -16.68 2.48
C THR A 175 3.05 -16.41 2.64
N LEU A 176 2.65 -15.13 2.60
CA LEU A 176 1.28 -14.71 2.35
C LEU A 176 1.15 -14.40 0.86
N THR A 177 0.35 -15.18 0.15
CA THR A 177 0.01 -14.96 -1.26
C THR A 177 -1.36 -14.32 -1.35
N VAL A 178 -1.49 -13.23 -2.09
CA VAL A 178 -2.79 -12.63 -2.43
C VAL A 178 -3.01 -12.71 -3.94
N ALA A 179 -4.07 -13.39 -4.34
CA ALA A 179 -4.58 -13.40 -5.71
C ALA A 179 -5.62 -12.30 -5.88
N ALA A 180 -5.40 -11.37 -6.80
CA ALA A 180 -6.29 -10.21 -7.00
C ALA A 180 -6.58 -9.95 -8.49
N PRO A 181 -7.77 -9.43 -8.82
CA PRO A 181 -8.28 -9.29 -10.19
C PRO A 181 -7.61 -8.18 -11.03
N GLY A 182 -6.75 -7.36 -10.42
CA GLY A 182 -6.02 -6.27 -11.11
C GLY A 182 -6.22 -4.89 -10.50
N ASN A 183 -6.86 -4.79 -9.32
CA ASN A 183 -7.01 -3.53 -8.61
C ASN A 183 -5.63 -2.97 -8.21
N ARG A 184 -5.51 -1.65 -8.18
CA ARG A 184 -4.23 -0.95 -7.98
C ARG A 184 -3.70 -1.10 -6.57
N ASP A 185 -4.57 -1.18 -5.58
CA ASP A 185 -4.20 -1.32 -4.18
C ASP A 185 -5.18 -2.17 -3.38
N LEU A 186 -4.67 -2.78 -2.33
CA LEU A 186 -5.43 -3.45 -1.28
C LEU A 186 -5.03 -2.91 0.08
N SER A 187 -5.64 -3.42 1.14
CA SER A 187 -5.28 -3.17 2.53
C SER A 187 -4.84 -4.47 3.19
N ILE A 188 -3.71 -4.46 3.91
CA ILE A 188 -3.31 -5.55 4.81
C ILE A 188 -3.22 -4.99 6.22
N ASN A 189 -4.06 -5.49 7.13
CA ASN A 189 -4.20 -4.99 8.50
C ASN A 189 -4.45 -3.47 8.57
N GLY A 190 -5.23 -2.93 7.62
CA GLY A 190 -5.53 -1.50 7.52
C GLY A 190 -4.44 -0.66 6.85
N GLU A 191 -3.29 -1.23 6.49
CA GLU A 191 -2.25 -0.53 5.74
C GLU A 191 -2.47 -0.71 4.24
N ARG A 192 -2.52 0.39 3.49
CA ARG A 192 -2.67 0.37 2.04
C ARG A 192 -1.41 -0.17 1.37
N ILE A 193 -1.53 -1.24 0.60
CA ILE A 193 -0.47 -1.88 -0.18
C ILE A 193 -0.76 -1.72 -1.66
N GLY A 194 0.21 -1.17 -2.41
CA GLY A 194 0.12 -1.09 -3.86
C GLY A 194 0.39 -2.45 -4.51
N LEU A 195 -0.38 -2.77 -5.54
CA LEU A 195 -0.24 -3.98 -6.33
C LEU A 195 0.40 -3.63 -7.67
N ASP A 196 1.74 -3.53 -7.70
CA ASP A 196 2.45 -3.23 -8.94
C ASP A 196 2.39 -4.45 -9.88
N PRO A 197 1.97 -4.27 -11.15
CA PRO A 197 2.07 -5.28 -12.19
C PRO A 197 3.44 -5.97 -12.32
N GLU A 198 4.54 -5.27 -12.04
CA GLU A 198 5.92 -5.79 -12.17
C GLU A 198 6.31 -6.73 -11.02
N ASP A 199 5.66 -6.61 -9.86
CA ASP A 199 5.94 -7.39 -8.64
C ASP A 199 5.12 -8.71 -8.58
N ARG A 200 4.34 -9.01 -9.62
CA ARG A 200 3.54 -10.23 -9.71
C ARG A 200 4.40 -11.47 -9.84
N THR A 201 4.14 -12.46 -9.00
CA THR A 201 4.73 -13.80 -9.09
C THR A 201 4.08 -14.66 -10.18
N VAL A 202 2.78 -14.43 -10.43
CA VAL A 202 1.99 -15.05 -11.51
C VAL A 202 1.09 -13.98 -12.10
N ALA A 203 1.06 -13.85 -13.42
CA ALA A 203 0.16 -12.94 -14.13
C ALA A 203 -1.10 -13.66 -14.59
N ASP A 204 -2.25 -12.98 -14.50
CA ASP A 204 -3.55 -13.45 -14.98
C ASP A 204 -4.34 -12.26 -15.54
N GLY A 205 -4.15 -11.96 -16.83
CA GLY A 205 -4.68 -10.74 -17.45
C GLY A 205 -4.16 -9.47 -16.76
N ALA A 206 -5.09 -8.59 -16.38
CA ALA A 206 -4.81 -7.42 -15.53
C ALA A 206 -4.45 -7.81 -14.08
N GLY A 207 -4.92 -8.97 -13.60
CA GLY A 207 -4.71 -9.49 -12.26
C GLY A 207 -3.47 -10.38 -12.11
N GLY A 208 -3.38 -11.05 -10.96
CA GLY A 208 -2.28 -11.96 -10.67
C GLY A 208 -2.13 -12.33 -9.20
N LYS A 209 -0.93 -12.81 -8.85
CA LYS A 209 -0.55 -13.17 -7.48
C LYS A 209 0.62 -12.34 -6.97
N TRP A 210 0.46 -11.71 -5.82
CA TRP A 210 1.51 -11.01 -5.08
C TRP A 210 1.87 -11.81 -3.84
N GLN A 211 3.16 -11.81 -3.46
CA GLN A 211 3.67 -12.63 -2.37
C GLN A 211 4.53 -11.81 -1.44
N TRP A 212 4.24 -11.93 -0.14
CA TRP A 212 5.05 -11.37 0.92
C TRP A 212 5.53 -12.45 1.88
N GLU A 213 6.77 -12.33 2.33
CA GLU A 213 7.26 -13.07 3.47
C GLU A 213 6.69 -12.45 4.75
N ALA A 214 5.93 -13.26 5.47
CA ALA A 214 5.15 -12.90 6.64
C ALA A 214 5.67 -13.64 7.87
N LEU A 215 5.89 -12.89 8.94
CA LEU A 215 6.20 -13.42 10.27
C LEU A 215 4.91 -13.84 10.99
N PRO A 216 5.02 -14.59 12.10
CA PRO A 216 3.87 -15.07 12.84
C PRO A 216 2.94 -13.93 13.27
N GLY A 217 1.65 -14.15 13.05
CA GLY A 217 0.59 -13.16 13.21
C GLY A 217 -0.59 -13.42 12.27
N ARG A 218 -1.66 -12.64 12.46
CA ARG A 218 -2.89 -12.68 11.66
C ARG A 218 -2.95 -11.49 10.72
N PHE A 219 -3.20 -11.77 9.44
CA PHE A 219 -3.19 -10.80 8.35
C PHE A 219 -4.58 -10.71 7.73
N ALA A 220 -5.31 -9.64 8.04
CA ALA A 220 -6.58 -9.31 7.42
C ALA A 220 -6.33 -8.59 6.09
N VAL A 221 -6.80 -9.18 4.99
CA VAL A 221 -6.76 -8.57 3.66
C VAL A 221 -8.11 -7.94 3.37
N ASP A 222 -8.11 -6.67 2.98
CA ASP A 222 -9.31 -5.88 2.66
C ASP A 222 -9.02 -4.88 1.54
N LEU A 223 -9.95 -3.97 1.25
CA LEU A 223 -9.77 -2.83 0.37
C LEU A 223 -9.58 -1.55 1.17
N PRO A 224 -8.83 -0.56 0.65
CA PRO A 224 -8.76 0.76 1.27
C PRO A 224 -10.13 1.47 1.25
N GLU A 225 -10.37 2.35 2.21
CA GLU A 225 -11.57 3.19 2.20
C GLU A 225 -11.68 4.02 0.91
N GLY A 226 -12.91 4.13 0.39
CA GLY A 226 -13.22 4.88 -0.82
C GLY A 226 -12.79 4.19 -2.13
N ASN A 227 -12.58 2.88 -2.10
CA ASN A 227 -12.34 2.09 -3.30
C ASN A 227 -13.63 1.97 -4.15
N ASP A 228 -13.48 1.97 -5.48
CA ASP A 228 -14.60 1.81 -6.41
C ASP A 228 -15.27 0.44 -6.29
N TYR A 229 -14.61 -0.52 -5.63
CA TYR A 229 -15.09 -1.86 -5.39
C TYR A 229 -15.29 -2.16 -3.91
N VAL A 230 -16.07 -3.21 -3.66
CA VAL A 230 -16.18 -3.90 -2.37
C VAL A 230 -15.81 -5.37 -2.54
N LEU A 231 -15.41 -6.02 -1.45
CA LEU A 231 -15.22 -7.47 -1.45
C LEU A 231 -16.56 -8.17 -1.71
N ALA A 232 -16.60 -9.08 -2.68
CA ALA A 232 -17.77 -9.90 -2.96
C ALA A 232 -18.15 -10.78 -1.76
N LYS A 233 -17.14 -11.22 -1.00
CA LYS A 233 -17.28 -11.97 0.25
C LYS A 233 -16.24 -11.52 1.27
N PRO A 234 -16.57 -11.46 2.56
CA PRO A 234 -15.57 -11.25 3.61
C PRO A 234 -14.45 -12.29 3.51
N ILE A 235 -13.21 -11.84 3.67
CA ILE A 235 -12.02 -12.69 3.67
C ILE A 235 -11.66 -12.99 5.12
N ASP A 236 -11.51 -14.27 5.45
CA ASP A 236 -10.99 -14.68 6.76
C ASP A 236 -9.51 -14.29 6.87
N PRO A 237 -9.05 -13.74 8.02
CA PRO A 237 -7.64 -13.38 8.19
C PRO A 237 -6.72 -14.59 8.03
N ALA A 238 -5.65 -14.43 7.24
CA ALA A 238 -4.63 -15.45 7.08
C ALA A 238 -3.76 -15.53 8.34
N GLU A 239 -3.55 -16.73 8.86
CA GLU A 239 -2.81 -16.95 10.11
C GLU A 239 -1.48 -17.64 9.85
N VAL A 240 -0.38 -16.98 10.22
CA VAL A 240 0.96 -17.58 10.22
C VAL A 240 1.30 -17.92 11.67
N LEU A 241 1.48 -19.22 11.95
CA LEU A 241 1.77 -19.72 13.28
C LEU A 241 3.28 -19.68 13.57
N LEU A 242 3.61 -19.48 14.85
CA LEU A 242 4.97 -19.65 15.37
C LEU A 242 5.29 -21.16 15.48
N GLY A 243 6.50 -21.58 15.10
CA GLY A 243 6.96 -22.98 15.15
C GLY A 243 6.46 -23.90 14.02
N ASP A 244 5.32 -23.61 13.39
CA ASP A 244 4.82 -24.33 12.20
C ASP A 244 4.23 -23.37 11.15
N PRO A 245 5.06 -22.49 10.55
CA PRO A 245 4.61 -21.48 9.60
C PRO A 245 4.21 -22.09 8.25
N GLN A 246 2.92 -22.24 7.99
CA GLN A 246 2.41 -22.74 6.71
C GLN A 246 2.11 -21.60 5.70
N PRO A 247 2.40 -21.77 4.40
CA PRO A 247 2.08 -20.77 3.39
C PRO A 247 0.57 -20.50 3.34
N GLN A 248 0.21 -19.23 3.26
CA GLN A 248 -1.17 -18.78 3.20
C GLN A 248 -1.50 -18.25 1.81
N GLU A 249 -2.71 -18.50 1.34
CA GLU A 249 -3.23 -17.95 0.10
C GLU A 249 -4.61 -17.35 0.31
N VAL A 250 -4.78 -16.11 -0.13
CA VAL A 250 -6.03 -15.34 -0.06
C VAL A 250 -6.44 -15.00 -1.49
N VAL A 251 -7.73 -15.18 -1.80
CA VAL A 251 -8.32 -14.80 -3.09
C VAL A 251 -9.24 -13.61 -2.88
N VAL A 252 -9.00 -12.54 -3.63
CA VAL A 252 -9.81 -11.33 -3.63
C VAL A 252 -10.81 -11.41 -4.78
N GLU A 253 -12.10 -11.39 -4.45
CA GLU A 253 -13.20 -11.29 -5.41
C GLU A 253 -13.87 -9.92 -5.20
N LEU A 254 -14.11 -9.18 -6.28
CA LEU A 254 -14.60 -7.78 -6.23
C LEU A 254 -15.97 -7.62 -6.88
N GLU A 255 -16.76 -6.71 -6.34
CA GLU A 255 -18.02 -6.24 -6.90
C GLU A 255 -18.06 -4.70 -6.90
N PRO A 256 -18.81 -4.05 -7.82
CA PRO A 256 -18.95 -2.60 -7.84
C PRO A 256 -19.50 -2.05 -6.52
N SER A 257 -18.82 -1.05 -5.95
CA SER A 257 -19.28 -0.40 -4.72
C SER A 257 -20.54 0.44 -4.95
N PRO A 258 -21.31 0.76 -3.90
CA PRO A 258 -22.41 1.73 -4.00
C PRO A 258 -21.96 3.11 -4.49
N GLN A 259 -20.68 3.47 -4.31
CA GLN A 259 -20.13 4.73 -4.80
C GLN A 259 -19.96 4.68 -6.32
N LEU A 260 -19.29 3.65 -6.85
CA LEU A 260 -19.11 3.45 -8.29
C LEU A 260 -20.47 3.41 -9.01
N TRP A 261 -21.45 2.75 -8.38
CA TRP A 261 -22.83 2.76 -8.85
C TRP A 261 -23.46 4.15 -8.96
N ALA A 262 -23.23 5.02 -7.97
CA ALA A 262 -23.73 6.38 -7.99
C ALA A 262 -23.03 7.26 -9.05
N GLU A 263 -21.74 7.01 -9.30
CA GLU A 263 -20.98 7.70 -10.36
C GLU A 263 -21.49 7.33 -11.74
N VAL A 264 -21.76 6.04 -11.98
CA VAL A 264 -22.37 5.54 -13.22
C VAL A 264 -23.76 6.14 -13.45
N ASP A 265 -24.63 6.13 -12.42
CA ASP A 265 -25.97 6.74 -12.51
C ASP A 265 -25.89 8.23 -12.87
N GLN A 266 -24.94 8.95 -12.27
CA GLN A 266 -24.72 10.36 -12.58
C GLN A 266 -24.28 10.58 -14.03
N GLU A 267 -23.40 9.73 -14.58
CA GLU A 267 -22.96 9.83 -15.98
C GLU A 267 -24.10 9.54 -16.96
N ILE A 268 -24.94 8.55 -16.65
CA ILE A 268 -26.12 8.23 -17.45
C ILE A 268 -27.09 9.41 -17.45
N VAL A 269 -27.42 9.95 -16.27
CA VAL A 269 -28.32 11.12 -16.15
C VAL A 269 -27.77 12.29 -16.96
N ARG A 270 -26.47 12.60 -16.83
CA ARG A 270 -25.82 13.69 -17.57
C ARG A 270 -25.92 13.48 -19.08
N SER A 271 -25.64 12.27 -19.55
CA SER A 271 -25.68 11.93 -20.98
C SER A 271 -27.09 12.02 -21.55
N VAL A 272 -28.07 11.50 -20.81
CA VAL A 272 -29.49 11.55 -21.19
C VAL A 272 -29.99 13.00 -21.20
N GLU A 273 -29.75 13.79 -20.14
CA GLU A 273 -30.14 15.20 -20.07
C GLU A 273 -29.53 16.00 -21.23
N SER A 274 -28.24 15.80 -21.54
CA SER A 274 -27.59 16.44 -22.67
C SER A 274 -28.26 16.11 -24.01
N CYS A 275 -28.79 14.89 -24.18
CA CYS A 275 -29.53 14.52 -25.38
C CYS A 275 -30.96 15.08 -25.38
N MET A 276 -31.62 15.16 -24.22
CA MET A 276 -32.96 15.74 -24.12
C MET A 276 -32.98 17.25 -24.38
N ASP A 277 -31.86 17.94 -24.12
CA ASP A 277 -31.69 19.36 -24.46
C ASP A 277 -31.48 19.62 -25.96
N SER A 278 -31.41 18.57 -26.78
CA SER A 278 -31.21 18.73 -28.22
C SER A 278 -32.44 19.30 -28.91
N THR A 279 -32.20 20.17 -29.89
CA THR A 279 -33.25 20.70 -30.77
C THR A 279 -33.30 20.01 -32.14
N SER A 280 -32.70 18.82 -32.26
CA SER A 280 -32.67 18.01 -33.49
C SER A 280 -33.44 16.72 -33.32
N VAL A 281 -34.15 16.28 -34.36
CA VAL A 281 -34.85 14.97 -34.40
C VAL A 281 -33.91 13.78 -34.61
N SER A 282 -32.64 14.06 -34.96
CA SER A 282 -31.57 13.07 -35.09
C SER A 282 -30.23 13.72 -34.69
N PRO A 283 -30.01 13.98 -33.39
CA PRO A 283 -28.73 14.47 -32.91
C PRO A 283 -27.65 13.39 -33.06
N ASP A 284 -26.40 13.81 -33.21
CA ASP A 284 -25.26 12.88 -33.24
C ASP A 284 -25.03 12.29 -31.83
N ALA A 285 -24.70 11.00 -31.74
CA ALA A 285 -24.51 10.24 -30.49
C ALA A 285 -25.72 10.17 -29.53
N CYS A 286 -26.87 10.69 -29.93
CA CYS A 286 -28.11 10.66 -29.14
C CYS A 286 -29.16 9.74 -29.77
N PRO A 287 -30.23 9.42 -29.02
CA PRO A 287 -31.42 8.80 -29.57
C PRO A 287 -31.94 9.60 -30.76
N ALA A 288 -32.33 8.90 -31.82
CA ALA A 288 -32.79 9.53 -33.05
C ALA A 288 -34.14 8.95 -33.47
N SER A 289 -34.98 9.78 -34.06
CA SER A 289 -36.19 9.31 -34.71
C SER A 289 -35.84 8.30 -35.81
N ARG A 290 -36.32 7.05 -35.69
CA ARG A 290 -36.20 6.03 -36.74
C ARG A 290 -36.76 6.53 -38.08
N ARG A 291 -37.86 7.29 -38.04
CA ARG A 291 -38.52 7.86 -39.22
C ARG A 291 -37.59 8.77 -40.04
N TRP A 292 -36.70 9.49 -39.37
CA TRP A 292 -35.73 10.38 -40.02
C TRP A 292 -34.38 9.72 -40.25
N ALA A 293 -33.93 8.84 -39.34
CA ALA A 293 -32.67 8.10 -39.44
C ALA A 293 -32.69 7.04 -40.55
N GLU A 294 -33.75 6.24 -40.65
CA GLU A 294 -33.92 5.19 -41.68
C GLU A 294 -34.55 5.76 -42.96
N GLY A 295 -35.31 6.86 -42.85
CA GLY A 295 -35.97 7.55 -43.96
C GLY A 295 -35.03 8.30 -44.90
N GLY A 296 -33.70 8.20 -44.70
CA GLY A 296 -32.67 8.76 -45.58
C GLY A 296 -32.72 10.27 -45.75
N VAL A 297 -33.42 10.98 -44.87
CA VAL A 297 -33.61 12.42 -44.99
C VAL A 297 -32.33 13.09 -44.50
N PRO A 298 -31.62 13.86 -45.36
CA PRO A 298 -30.44 14.58 -44.92
C PRO A 298 -30.82 15.46 -43.73
N ARG A 299 -29.91 15.58 -42.75
CA ARG A 299 -30.00 16.46 -41.56
C ARG A 299 -30.83 17.72 -41.84
N ALA A 300 -31.61 18.16 -40.87
CA ALA A 300 -32.58 19.27 -40.94
C ALA A 300 -31.96 20.68 -41.24
N ASP A 301 -30.81 20.72 -41.90
CA ASP A 301 -29.98 21.86 -42.20
C ASP A 301 -29.13 21.56 -43.46
N ALA A 302 -29.75 21.55 -44.65
CA ALA A 302 -29.25 22.17 -45.90
C ALA A 302 -29.94 21.64 -47.18
N ALA A 303 -30.02 22.53 -48.16
CA ALA A 303 -30.65 22.37 -49.46
C ALA A 303 -29.99 21.32 -50.40
N ASP A 304 -30.87 20.79 -51.26
CA ASP A 304 -30.69 20.27 -52.61
C ASP A 304 -29.80 19.04 -52.84
N ASN A 305 -30.46 17.87 -52.80
CA ASN A 305 -30.66 16.92 -53.92
C ASN A 305 -30.42 15.45 -53.50
N ALA A 306 -31.46 14.76 -53.02
CA ALA A 306 -31.43 13.30 -52.87
C ALA A 306 -32.80 12.67 -53.16
N LYS A 307 -32.80 11.56 -53.92
CA LYS A 307 -33.96 10.67 -54.09
C LYS A 307 -33.87 9.53 -53.08
N ILE A 308 -34.99 9.21 -52.44
CA ILE A 308 -35.08 8.25 -51.32
C ILE A 308 -36.35 7.38 -51.45
N GLU A 309 -36.24 6.10 -51.11
CA GLU A 309 -37.34 5.14 -50.94
C GLU A 309 -37.38 4.59 -49.50
N VAL A 310 -38.59 4.23 -49.04
CA VAL A 310 -39.05 4.08 -47.63
C VAL A 310 -38.99 2.61 -47.13
N PRO A 311 -38.94 2.37 -45.81
CA PRO A 311 -39.83 1.35 -45.23
C PRO A 311 -40.51 1.69 -43.87
N GLU A 312 -41.44 0.80 -43.48
CA GLU A 312 -42.51 0.90 -42.46
C GLU A 312 -42.01 0.94 -40.99
N SER A 313 -42.66 1.62 -40.03
CA SER A 313 -44.09 1.51 -39.66
C SER A 313 -44.66 2.71 -38.88
N GLY A 314 -46.01 2.77 -38.83
CA GLY A 314 -46.82 3.66 -37.97
C GLY A 314 -47.03 5.08 -38.49
N LEU A 315 -45.95 5.81 -38.70
CA LEU A 315 -45.94 7.19 -39.21
C LEU A 315 -45.35 7.20 -40.63
N LYS A 316 -45.93 8.00 -41.53
CA LYS A 316 -45.41 8.12 -42.91
C LYS A 316 -44.04 8.78 -42.87
N ALA A 317 -43.13 8.27 -43.70
CA ALA A 317 -41.83 8.91 -43.93
C ALA A 317 -42.02 10.41 -44.23
N PRO A 318 -41.12 11.28 -43.74
CA PRO A 318 -41.27 12.71 -43.89
C PRO A 318 -41.12 13.09 -45.36
N LYS A 319 -41.76 14.18 -45.77
CA LYS A 319 -41.53 14.70 -47.13
C LYS A 319 -40.10 15.26 -47.21
N ALA A 320 -39.43 15.01 -48.33
CA ALA A 320 -38.16 15.65 -48.62
C ALA A 320 -38.31 17.18 -48.57
N GLY A 321 -37.48 17.86 -47.78
CA GLY A 321 -37.53 19.30 -47.58
C GLY A 321 -38.62 19.80 -46.63
N ALA A 322 -39.24 18.92 -45.84
CA ALA A 322 -40.17 19.33 -44.78
C ALA A 322 -39.48 20.24 -43.76
N GLU A 323 -40.17 21.29 -43.34
CA GLU A 323 -39.67 22.21 -42.30
C GLU A 323 -39.90 21.59 -40.92
N ILE A 324 -38.82 21.48 -40.13
CA ILE A 324 -38.87 21.03 -38.75
C ILE A 324 -38.63 22.20 -37.82
N SER A 325 -39.47 22.36 -36.81
CA SER A 325 -39.30 23.35 -35.76
C SER A 325 -39.90 22.88 -34.44
N GLU A 326 -39.61 23.59 -33.34
CA GLU A 326 -40.11 23.29 -31.99
C GLU A 326 -39.85 21.83 -31.57
N VAL A 327 -38.63 21.36 -31.82
CA VAL A 327 -38.19 20.03 -31.40
C VAL A 327 -38.00 20.02 -29.90
N GLU A 328 -38.67 19.10 -29.23
CA GLU A 328 -38.61 18.87 -27.79
C GLU A 328 -38.47 17.37 -27.53
N TRP A 329 -37.53 17.02 -26.67
CA TRP A 329 -37.34 15.67 -26.17
C TRP A 329 -37.70 15.60 -24.69
N GLU A 330 -38.36 14.53 -24.28
CA GLU A 330 -38.75 14.28 -22.89
C GLU A 330 -38.53 12.80 -22.57
N LEU A 331 -37.71 12.49 -21.57
CA LEU A 331 -37.53 11.12 -21.11
C LEU A 331 -38.84 10.59 -20.50
N VAL A 332 -39.33 9.46 -21.01
CA VAL A 332 -40.56 8.81 -20.55
C VAL A 332 -40.26 7.74 -19.52
N SER A 333 -39.24 6.91 -19.79
CA SER A 333 -38.82 5.86 -18.86
C SER A 333 -37.38 5.45 -19.10
N GLN A 334 -36.69 5.09 -18.02
CA GLN A 334 -35.38 4.47 -18.03
C GLN A 334 -35.44 3.17 -17.20
N PRO A 335 -35.03 2.02 -17.75
CA PRO A 335 -35.01 0.77 -17.01
C PRO A 335 -33.89 0.79 -15.94
N PRO A 336 -34.02 -0.04 -14.89
CA PRO A 336 -32.90 -0.26 -13.98
C PRO A 336 -31.76 -0.94 -14.74
N LEU A 337 -30.54 -0.46 -14.54
CA LEU A 337 -29.33 -1.02 -15.14
C LEU A 337 -28.56 -1.82 -14.08
N TRP A 338 -28.00 -2.95 -14.49
CA TRP A 338 -27.14 -3.81 -13.68
C TRP A 338 -25.78 -3.91 -14.36
N LEU A 339 -24.69 -3.81 -13.61
CA LEU A 339 -23.34 -3.95 -14.11
C LEU A 339 -22.97 -5.41 -13.98
N VAL A 340 -22.51 -5.98 -15.08
CA VAL A 340 -22.02 -7.36 -15.15
C VAL A 340 -20.58 -7.33 -15.63
N ALA A 341 -19.77 -8.26 -15.13
CA ALA A 341 -18.37 -8.35 -15.54
C ALA A 341 -18.29 -8.67 -17.04
N GLU A 342 -17.40 -8.00 -17.76
CA GLU A 342 -17.15 -8.24 -19.17
C GLU A 342 -16.28 -9.50 -19.34
N GLU A 343 -16.86 -10.59 -19.81
CA GLU A 343 -16.16 -11.89 -19.87
C GLU A 343 -15.00 -11.93 -20.88
N ASP A 344 -15.04 -11.10 -21.92
CA ASP A 344 -14.11 -11.16 -23.07
C ASP A 344 -12.98 -10.09 -23.03
N SER A 345 -12.96 -9.20 -22.03
CA SER A 345 -12.01 -8.09 -21.99
C SER A 345 -10.60 -8.49 -21.52
N GLY A 346 -10.47 -9.64 -20.85
CA GLY A 346 -9.23 -10.07 -20.21
C GLY A 346 -8.91 -9.35 -18.88
N SER A 347 -9.86 -8.55 -18.39
CA SER A 347 -9.85 -7.88 -17.09
C SER A 347 -11.11 -8.26 -16.34
N GLN A 348 -10.97 -8.65 -15.07
CA GLN A 348 -12.14 -8.92 -14.21
C GLN A 348 -12.75 -7.63 -13.63
N LEU A 349 -12.21 -6.47 -14.03
CA LEU A 349 -12.58 -5.15 -13.53
C LEU A 349 -13.26 -4.28 -14.60
N ASP A 350 -13.50 -4.86 -15.77
CA ASP A 350 -14.27 -4.21 -16.82
C ASP A 350 -15.73 -4.66 -16.66
N TRP A 351 -16.63 -3.69 -16.60
CA TRP A 351 -18.04 -3.90 -16.35
C TRP A 351 -18.87 -3.27 -17.45
N VAL A 352 -19.91 -3.99 -17.87
CA VAL A 352 -20.87 -3.50 -18.87
C VAL A 352 -22.28 -3.50 -18.29
N ALA A 353 -23.13 -2.60 -18.78
CA ALA A 353 -24.55 -2.64 -18.44
C ALA A 353 -25.26 -3.87 -19.05
N ASP A 354 -26.11 -4.52 -18.26
CA ASP A 354 -27.02 -5.56 -18.72
C ASP A 354 -28.22 -4.93 -19.47
N GLU A 355 -28.22 -5.08 -20.81
CA GLU A 355 -29.14 -4.40 -21.73
C GLU A 355 -30.47 -5.12 -21.96
N THR A 356 -31.05 -5.72 -20.93
CA THR A 356 -32.32 -6.46 -21.09
C THR A 356 -33.53 -5.58 -21.43
N ALA A 357 -33.44 -4.26 -21.21
CA ALA A 357 -34.52 -3.30 -21.49
C ALA A 357 -34.00 -1.97 -22.08
N GLN A 358 -34.82 -1.31 -22.89
CA GLN A 358 -34.51 -0.03 -23.53
C GLN A 358 -35.15 1.14 -22.78
N ALA A 359 -34.51 2.30 -22.83
CA ALA A 359 -35.09 3.56 -22.40
C ALA A 359 -36.05 4.10 -23.48
N GLU A 360 -36.98 4.96 -23.08
CA GLU A 360 -37.94 5.59 -23.98
C GLU A 360 -37.96 7.10 -23.78
N ALA A 361 -37.91 7.85 -24.88
CA ALA A 361 -38.12 9.29 -24.91
C ALA A 361 -39.26 9.65 -25.84
N ARG A 362 -40.05 10.65 -25.45
CA ARG A 362 -41.05 11.30 -26.28
C ARG A 362 -40.36 12.40 -27.06
N LEU A 363 -40.46 12.32 -28.38
CA LEU A 363 -40.03 13.35 -29.31
C LEU A 363 -41.25 14.07 -29.86
N SER A 364 -41.32 15.38 -29.64
CA SER A 364 -42.39 16.25 -30.14
C SER A 364 -41.80 17.33 -31.05
N TYR A 365 -42.41 17.60 -32.20
CA TYR A 365 -41.96 18.63 -33.14
C TYR A 365 -43.06 19.07 -34.09
N LEU A 366 -42.85 20.18 -34.80
CA LEU A 366 -43.67 20.60 -35.93
C LEU A 366 -43.04 20.14 -37.24
N GLU A 367 -43.80 19.40 -38.07
CA GLU A 367 -43.49 19.11 -39.47
C GLU A 367 -44.45 19.92 -40.35
N ASP A 368 -43.93 20.85 -41.15
CA ASP A 368 -44.74 21.75 -42.01
C ASP A 368 -45.88 22.44 -41.20
N GLY A 369 -45.59 22.84 -39.97
CA GLY A 369 -46.55 23.47 -39.05
C GLY A 369 -47.57 22.52 -38.39
N LYS A 370 -47.42 21.20 -38.55
CA LYS A 370 -48.26 20.20 -37.87
C LYS A 370 -47.49 19.50 -36.77
N ARG A 371 -48.06 19.44 -35.56
CA ARG A 371 -47.48 18.70 -34.44
C ARG A 371 -47.43 17.20 -34.76
N VAL A 372 -46.24 16.64 -34.61
CA VAL A 372 -45.94 15.22 -34.64
C VAL A 372 -45.36 14.86 -33.28
N GLU A 373 -45.78 13.71 -32.75
CA GLU A 373 -45.26 13.12 -31.54
C GLU A 373 -44.92 11.65 -31.80
N GLU A 374 -43.77 11.21 -31.31
CA GLU A 374 -43.33 9.82 -31.41
C GLU A 374 -42.60 9.38 -30.14
N ILE A 375 -42.64 8.07 -29.86
CA ILE A 375 -41.84 7.45 -28.80
C ILE A 375 -40.64 6.80 -29.44
N VAL A 376 -39.45 7.20 -29.00
CA VAL A 376 -38.16 6.68 -29.44
C VAL A 376 -37.64 5.78 -28.34
N SER A 377 -37.56 4.48 -28.61
CA SER A 377 -36.86 3.51 -27.75
C SER A 377 -35.38 3.46 -28.15
N PHE A 378 -34.48 3.50 -27.16
CA PHE A 378 -33.04 3.49 -27.38
C PHE A 378 -32.31 2.67 -26.29
N PRO A 379 -31.19 2.01 -26.63
CA PRO A 379 -30.36 1.34 -25.64
C PRO A 379 -29.59 2.36 -24.79
N VAL A 380 -29.20 1.95 -23.59
CA VAL A 380 -28.23 2.67 -22.76
C VAL A 380 -27.05 1.72 -22.55
N HIS A 381 -26.04 1.89 -23.39
CA HIS A 381 -24.78 1.18 -23.26
C HIS A 381 -23.92 1.90 -22.23
N VAL A 382 -23.34 1.14 -21.31
CA VAL A 382 -22.41 1.65 -20.32
C VAL A 382 -21.23 0.71 -20.26
N ASP A 383 -20.04 1.25 -20.47
CA ASP A 383 -18.76 0.58 -20.28
C ASP A 383 -18.06 1.25 -19.09
N VAL A 384 -17.60 0.45 -18.14
CA VAL A 384 -16.92 0.93 -16.93
C VAL A 384 -15.62 0.18 -16.76
N THR A 385 -14.51 0.92 -16.75
CA THR A 385 -13.19 0.39 -16.41
C THR A 385 -12.70 1.10 -15.16
N SER A 386 -12.30 0.37 -14.11
CA SER A 386 -11.70 0.98 -12.92
C SER A 386 -10.51 0.19 -12.41
N ASP A 387 -9.51 0.91 -11.92
CA ASP A 387 -8.36 0.33 -11.21
C ASP A 387 -8.60 0.23 -9.68
N GLY A 388 -9.82 0.52 -9.23
CA GLY A 388 -10.24 0.56 -7.84
C GLY A 388 -10.11 1.92 -7.16
N ARG A 389 -9.50 2.91 -7.81
CA ARG A 389 -9.49 4.30 -7.30
C ARG A 389 -10.00 5.32 -8.31
N ASP A 390 -9.79 5.04 -9.58
CA ASP A 390 -10.17 5.91 -10.68
C ASP A 390 -10.99 5.09 -11.68
N ALA A 391 -12.23 5.52 -11.97
CA ALA A 391 -13.12 4.90 -12.94
C ALA A 391 -13.24 5.74 -14.22
N GLU A 392 -13.12 5.08 -15.37
CA GLU A 392 -13.52 5.58 -16.68
C GLU A 392 -14.91 5.01 -17.00
N ILE A 393 -15.88 5.89 -17.23
CA ILE A 393 -17.27 5.54 -17.48
C ILE A 393 -17.66 6.14 -18.83
N ASP A 394 -17.93 5.28 -19.80
CA ASP A 394 -18.42 5.66 -21.11
C ASP A 394 -19.89 5.29 -21.26
N VAL A 395 -20.73 6.27 -21.61
CA VAL A 395 -22.16 6.06 -21.85
C VAL A 395 -22.49 6.33 -23.31
N ALA A 396 -23.05 5.34 -23.99
CA ALA A 396 -23.52 5.48 -25.37
C ALA A 396 -25.03 5.21 -25.45
N LEU A 397 -25.75 6.13 -26.11
CA LEU A 397 -27.21 6.08 -26.27
C LEU A 397 -27.65 5.68 -27.69
N ARG A 398 -26.71 5.19 -28.52
CA ARG A 398 -26.93 4.85 -29.92
C ARG A 398 -25.96 3.80 -30.47
#